data_AF-A0A7R9A7T8-F1
#
_entry.id   AF-A0A7R9A7T8-F1
#
_cell.length_a   1.000
_cell.length_b   1.000
_cell.length_c   1.000
_cell.angle_alpha   90.00
_cell.angle_beta   90.00
_cell.angle_gamma   90.00
#
_symmetry.space_group_name_H-M   'P 1'
#
loop_
_entity.id
_entity.type
_entity.pdbx_description
1 polymer ?
#
loop_
_entity_poly.entity_id
_entity_poly.type
_entity_poly.pdbx_seq_one_letter_code
_entity_poly.pdbx_strand_id
1 'polypeptide(L)'
;MNIFPTVPARLKGVSTGEVGRGDGDSEDSILSDELRKALVLHGETPGPITSTTKSLYKKRLLRFQQLGNLLKIPSEQAVKESPKPCYSAELSEALEDLSLLDEADLTSCEAEMVSQFQRPVEGVNWREGVVKSAFTYLLLDPRVTCNLPAQTHLSEKEKFRTFVSSVFYIGKGQRSRPYSHLYEALRATENKHKEPVKKVKQIQEIWESGMGVVSLHIFLSVIPAEAYTREAAMIDAIGLKNLTNIRRGDYYGISSTWDPCQRRRVGTFLLLKAMRILLHEGERQLWPANL
;
A
#
# COMPACT_ATOMS: atom_id res chain seq x y z
N MET A 1 -19.94 -55.33 20.94
CA MET A 1 -18.76 -54.88 20.18
C MET A 1 -17.98 -53.97 21.13
N ASN A 2 -17.07 -54.43 21.98
CA ASN A 2 -15.81 -55.12 21.66
C ASN A 2 -15.15 -54.42 20.46
N ILE A 3 -13.96 -53.82 20.50
CA ILE A 3 -12.73 -54.19 21.22
C ILE A 3 -11.79 -52.96 21.25
N PHE A 4 -11.31 -52.54 22.41
CA PHE A 4 -10.04 -51.81 22.55
C PHE A 4 -8.89 -52.81 22.37
N PRO A 5 -7.81 -52.48 21.64
CA PRO A 5 -6.50 -53.09 21.88
C PRO A 5 -5.50 -52.00 22.31
N THR A 6 -5.03 -52.04 23.56
CA THR A 6 -3.84 -52.74 24.08
C THR A 6 -2.55 -51.95 23.96
N VAL A 7 -2.10 -51.48 25.12
CA VAL A 7 -0.69 -51.26 25.48
C VAL A 7 0.02 -52.61 25.60
N PRO A 8 1.29 -52.74 25.17
CA PRO A 8 2.21 -53.70 25.76
C PRO A 8 3.29 -53.03 26.60
N ALA A 9 3.56 -53.65 27.75
CA ALA A 9 4.59 -53.28 28.69
C ALA A 9 5.97 -53.85 28.29
N ARG A 10 6.99 -52.99 28.38
CA ARG A 10 8.33 -53.17 28.97
C ARG A 10 9.03 -54.55 28.81
N LEU A 11 10.17 -54.54 28.11
CA LEU A 11 11.31 -55.42 28.40
C LEU A 11 12.59 -54.59 28.55
N LYS A 12 13.39 -54.95 29.56
CA LYS A 12 14.67 -54.35 29.95
C LYS A 12 15.80 -54.78 29.02
N GLY A 13 16.78 -53.91 28.82
CA GLY A 13 18.10 -54.26 28.31
C GLY A 13 19.07 -53.09 28.48
N VAL A 14 20.03 -53.24 29.40
CA VAL A 14 21.20 -52.36 29.57
C VAL A 14 22.31 -52.88 28.65
N SER A 15 22.93 -52.03 27.81
CA SER A 15 24.37 -51.70 27.86
C SER A 15 24.86 -50.94 26.61
N THR A 16 25.71 -49.96 26.88
CA THR A 16 26.92 -49.54 26.12
C THR A 16 26.81 -49.02 24.68
N GLY A 17 27.05 -47.70 24.56
CA GLY A 17 27.98 -47.11 23.58
C GLY A 17 27.46 -46.86 22.16
N GLU A 18 27.24 -45.59 21.82
CA GLU A 18 28.02 -44.88 20.79
C GLU A 18 27.55 -43.43 20.67
N VAL A 19 28.51 -42.52 20.66
CA VAL A 19 28.32 -41.07 20.55
C VAL A 19 28.10 -40.73 19.07
N GLY A 20 26.85 -40.54 18.67
CA GLY A 20 26.48 -39.95 17.38
C GLY A 20 26.30 -38.45 17.51
N ARG A 21 27.33 -37.67 17.16
CA ARG A 21 27.23 -36.23 16.88
C ARG A 21 26.58 -36.06 15.50
N GLY A 22 25.41 -35.43 15.41
CA GLY A 22 24.91 -35.02 14.09
C GLY A 22 23.43 -34.70 13.96
N ASP A 23 22.85 -33.85 14.83
CA ASP A 23 21.47 -33.35 14.65
C ASP A 23 21.36 -31.81 14.70
N GLY A 24 22.46 -31.08 14.85
CA GLY A 24 22.44 -29.62 15.02
C GLY A 24 22.27 -28.78 13.74
N ASP A 25 22.71 -29.29 12.58
CA ASP A 25 22.77 -28.49 11.34
C ASP A 25 21.50 -28.57 10.49
N SER A 26 20.75 -29.66 10.55
CA SER A 26 19.51 -29.84 9.79
C SER A 26 18.37 -28.98 10.35
N GLU A 27 18.21 -28.96 11.66
CA GLU A 27 17.18 -28.21 12.37
C GLU A 27 17.42 -26.69 12.27
N ASP A 28 18.69 -26.25 12.36
CA ASP A 28 19.04 -24.84 12.30
C ASP A 28 18.96 -24.26 10.86
N SER A 29 19.13 -25.12 9.84
CA SER A 29 18.88 -24.83 8.43
C SER A 29 17.38 -24.65 8.13
N ILE A 30 16.53 -25.59 8.59
CA ILE A 30 15.07 -25.51 8.44
C ILE A 30 14.52 -24.22 9.09
N LEU A 31 15.00 -23.88 10.30
CA LEU A 31 14.62 -22.64 10.99
C LEU A 31 15.06 -21.37 10.24
N SER A 32 16.17 -21.45 9.50
CA SER A 32 16.70 -20.31 8.73
C SER A 32 15.90 -20.09 7.45
N ASP A 33 15.42 -21.16 6.81
CA ASP A 33 14.57 -21.08 5.63
C ASP A 33 13.15 -20.60 5.95
N GLU A 34 12.60 -21.00 7.10
CA GLU A 34 11.31 -20.44 7.58
C GLU A 34 11.42 -18.95 7.90
N LEU A 35 12.50 -18.53 8.57
CA LEU A 35 12.78 -17.11 8.84
C LEU A 35 12.91 -16.31 7.55
N ARG A 36 13.58 -16.88 6.53
CA ARG A 36 13.69 -16.28 5.20
C ARG A 36 12.33 -16.11 4.54
N LYS A 37 11.51 -17.17 4.50
CA LYS A 37 10.16 -17.12 3.93
C LYS A 37 9.29 -16.07 4.60
N ALA A 38 9.33 -15.99 5.94
CA ALA A 38 8.56 -15.02 6.70
C ALA A 38 9.02 -13.57 6.43
N LEU A 39 10.32 -13.32 6.30
CA LEU A 39 10.85 -12.00 5.92
C LEU A 39 10.50 -11.61 4.49
N VAL A 40 10.57 -12.56 3.55
CA VAL A 40 10.17 -12.36 2.15
C VAL A 40 8.68 -12.05 2.03
N LEU A 41 7.85 -12.72 2.84
CA LEU A 41 6.41 -12.42 2.91
C LEU A 41 6.15 -10.97 3.35
N HIS A 42 6.98 -10.43 4.24
CA HIS A 42 6.94 -9.02 4.65
C HIS A 42 7.74 -8.08 3.73
N GLY A 43 8.20 -8.57 2.57
CA GLY A 43 8.86 -7.77 1.55
C GLY A 43 10.33 -7.47 1.76
N GLU A 44 10.99 -8.15 2.70
CA GLU A 44 12.45 -8.10 2.76
C GLU A 44 13.08 -9.11 1.80
N THR A 45 14.20 -8.74 1.21
CA THR A 45 15.12 -9.66 0.53
C THR A 45 16.32 -9.91 1.45
N PRO A 46 16.21 -10.79 2.46
CA PRO A 46 17.29 -11.04 3.40
C PRO A 46 18.47 -11.69 2.68
N GLY A 47 19.69 -11.23 2.98
CA GLY A 47 20.94 -11.85 2.55
C GLY A 47 21.16 -13.22 3.22
N PRO A 48 22.42 -13.72 3.26
CA PRO A 48 22.72 -14.98 3.93
C PRO A 48 22.29 -14.95 5.41
N ILE A 49 21.35 -15.83 5.76
CA ILE A 49 20.94 -16.06 7.15
C ILE A 49 21.92 -17.07 7.72
N THR A 50 22.90 -16.55 8.45
CA THR A 50 23.95 -17.31 9.13
C THR A 50 23.73 -17.16 10.63
N SER A 51 24.44 -17.95 11.44
CA SER A 51 24.36 -17.88 12.90
C SER A 51 24.57 -16.46 13.45
N THR A 52 25.40 -15.63 12.79
CA THR A 52 25.69 -14.25 13.20
C THR A 52 24.62 -13.23 12.78
N THR A 53 23.88 -13.49 11.68
CA THR A 53 22.84 -12.57 11.17
C THR A 53 21.42 -12.98 11.59
N LYS A 54 21.23 -14.21 12.09
CA LYS A 54 19.92 -14.77 12.49
C LYS A 54 19.22 -13.96 13.57
N SER A 55 19.94 -13.43 14.55
CA SER A 55 19.36 -12.62 15.65
C SER A 55 18.81 -11.28 15.15
N LEU A 56 19.50 -10.63 14.19
CA LEU A 56 19.04 -9.41 13.53
C LEU A 56 17.75 -9.67 12.75
N TYR A 57 17.73 -10.73 11.94
CA TYR A 57 16.58 -11.11 11.13
C TYR A 57 15.37 -11.52 11.98
N LYS A 58 15.57 -12.24 13.09
CA LYS A 58 14.52 -12.52 14.07
C LYS A 58 13.96 -11.23 14.71
N LYS A 59 14.82 -10.28 15.06
CA LYS A 59 14.39 -8.99 15.62
C LYS A 59 13.61 -8.15 14.60
N ARG A 60 13.97 -8.21 13.33
CA ARG A 60 13.21 -7.59 12.22
C ARG A 60 11.85 -8.27 12.04
N LEU A 61 11.82 -9.59 11.96
CA LEU A 61 10.57 -10.35 11.86
C LEU A 61 9.64 -10.07 13.05
N LEU A 62 10.18 -10.03 14.27
CA LEU A 62 9.41 -9.67 15.47
C LEU A 62 8.84 -8.26 15.40
N ARG A 63 9.55 -7.29 14.82
CA ARG A 63 8.97 -5.95 14.57
C ARG A 63 7.79 -6.03 13.60
N PHE A 64 7.93 -6.75 12.49
CA PHE A 64 6.82 -6.94 11.54
C PHE A 64 5.64 -7.69 12.17
N GLN A 65 5.89 -8.71 12.99
CA GLN A 65 4.85 -9.49 13.68
C GLN A 65 4.18 -8.71 14.82
N GLN A 66 4.92 -7.91 15.58
CA GLN A 66 4.37 -7.04 16.62
C GLN A 66 3.51 -5.94 15.99
N LEU A 67 3.92 -5.42 14.83
CA LEU A 67 3.14 -4.46 14.06
C LEU A 67 1.89 -5.11 13.44
N GLY A 68 2.03 -6.33 12.91
CA GLY A 68 0.91 -7.15 12.45
C GLY A 68 -0.07 -7.51 13.57
N ASN A 69 0.42 -7.74 14.80
CA ASN A 69 -0.41 -7.96 15.99
C ASN A 69 -1.06 -6.68 16.53
N LEU A 70 -0.45 -5.50 16.34
CA LEU A 70 -1.09 -4.21 16.61
C LEU A 70 -2.21 -3.88 15.61
N LEU A 71 -2.15 -4.47 14.41
CA LEU A 71 -3.14 -4.36 13.34
C LEU A 71 -4.12 -5.55 13.29
N LYS A 72 -3.91 -6.60 14.10
CA LYS A 72 -4.92 -7.64 14.32
C LYS A 72 -6.11 -6.95 14.97
N ILE A 73 -7.21 -6.92 14.24
CA ILE A 73 -8.55 -6.60 14.73
C ILE A 73 -8.70 -7.33 16.08
N PRO A 74 -8.86 -6.60 17.20
CA PRO A 74 -9.16 -7.24 18.47
C PRO A 74 -10.41 -8.08 18.28
N SER A 75 -10.38 -9.32 18.77
CA SER A 75 -11.58 -10.13 19.02
C SER A 75 -12.74 -9.24 19.49
N GLU A 76 -13.96 -9.57 19.06
CA GLU A 76 -15.25 -8.82 19.10
C GLU A 76 -15.66 -8.12 20.42
N GLN A 77 -14.81 -8.07 21.43
CA GLN A 77 -15.07 -7.45 22.71
C GLN A 77 -14.01 -6.38 22.98
N ALA A 78 -14.41 -5.12 22.79
CA ALA A 78 -13.69 -3.86 23.06
C ALA A 78 -13.00 -3.16 21.87
N VAL A 79 -13.80 -2.70 20.89
CA VAL A 79 -13.38 -1.63 19.97
C VAL A 79 -14.14 -0.35 20.32
N LYS A 80 -13.44 0.66 20.84
CA LYS A 80 -13.89 2.05 20.66
C LYS A 80 -13.84 2.29 19.15
N GLU A 81 -15.01 2.29 18.50
CA GLU A 81 -15.14 2.38 17.05
C GLU A 81 -14.30 3.55 16.50
N SER A 82 -13.19 3.23 15.84
CA SER A 82 -12.64 4.11 14.83
C SER A 82 -13.73 4.29 13.77
N PRO A 83 -14.09 5.52 13.39
CA PRO A 83 -15.17 5.74 12.44
C PRO A 83 -14.86 5.01 11.13
N LYS A 84 -15.79 4.17 10.66
CA LYS A 84 -15.66 3.50 9.37
C LYS A 84 -15.33 4.53 8.28
N PRO A 85 -14.41 4.23 7.34
CA PRO A 85 -14.11 5.13 6.23
C PRO A 85 -15.39 5.47 5.46
N CYS A 86 -15.56 6.75 5.15
CA CYS A 86 -16.72 7.22 4.40
C CYS A 86 -16.31 7.43 2.94
N TYR A 87 -16.24 6.34 2.18
CA TYR A 87 -15.96 6.34 0.75
C TYR A 87 -17.20 6.77 -0.05
N SER A 88 -17.03 7.07 -1.34
CA SER A 88 -18.19 7.24 -2.22
C SER A 88 -18.99 5.94 -2.37
N ALA A 89 -20.25 6.04 -2.81
CA ALA A 89 -21.08 4.86 -3.04
C ALA A 89 -20.44 3.96 -4.12
N GLU A 90 -19.94 4.57 -5.19
CA GLU A 90 -19.31 3.89 -6.32
C GLU A 90 -18.04 3.15 -5.90
N LEU A 91 -17.19 3.77 -5.05
CA LEU A 91 -16.02 3.10 -4.51
C LEU A 91 -16.43 1.99 -3.52
N SER A 92 -17.42 2.24 -2.67
CA SER A 92 -17.89 1.25 -1.70
C SER A 92 -18.43 -0.01 -2.37
N GLU A 93 -19.22 0.14 -3.44
CA GLU A 93 -19.73 -0.98 -4.24
C GLU A 93 -18.59 -1.77 -4.88
N ALA A 94 -17.63 -1.09 -5.49
CA ALA A 94 -16.47 -1.73 -6.10
C ALA A 94 -15.57 -2.46 -5.08
N LEU A 95 -15.48 -1.94 -3.85
CA LEU A 95 -14.78 -2.61 -2.76
C LEU A 95 -15.49 -3.89 -2.31
N GLU A 96 -16.81 -3.98 -2.43
CA GLU A 96 -17.58 -5.19 -2.12
C GLU A 96 -17.55 -6.22 -3.25
N ASP A 97 -17.67 -5.74 -4.49
CA ASP A 97 -17.67 -6.55 -5.69
C ASP A 97 -17.09 -5.80 -6.90
N LEU A 98 -15.89 -6.21 -7.32
CA LEU A 98 -15.20 -5.64 -8.47
C LEU A 98 -15.94 -5.90 -9.79
N SER A 99 -16.78 -6.93 -9.88
CA SER A 99 -17.53 -7.25 -11.10
C SER A 99 -18.61 -6.20 -11.44
N LEU A 100 -18.97 -5.35 -10.47
CA LEU A 100 -19.87 -4.21 -10.67
C LEU A 100 -19.21 -3.06 -11.44
N LEU A 101 -17.88 -3.06 -11.55
CA LEU A 101 -17.17 -2.12 -12.41
C LEU A 101 -17.25 -2.59 -13.86
N ASP A 102 -18.08 -1.91 -14.66
CA ASP A 102 -18.04 -2.03 -16.11
C ASP A 102 -16.74 -1.39 -16.64
N GLU A 103 -15.66 -2.17 -16.67
CA GLU A 103 -14.34 -1.70 -17.10
C GLU A 103 -14.35 -1.21 -18.56
N ALA A 104 -15.26 -1.69 -19.42
CA ALA A 104 -15.35 -1.27 -20.81
C ALA A 104 -15.97 0.14 -20.92
N ASP A 105 -17.08 0.39 -20.21
CA ASP A 105 -17.68 1.72 -20.08
C ASP A 105 -16.69 2.71 -19.44
N LEU A 106 -16.02 2.30 -18.36
CA LEU A 106 -15.08 3.15 -17.63
C LEU A 106 -13.82 3.46 -18.44
N THR A 107 -13.34 2.52 -19.27
CA THR A 107 -12.27 2.76 -20.24
C THR A 107 -12.70 3.80 -21.29
N SER A 108 -13.93 3.74 -21.75
CA SER A 108 -14.50 4.71 -22.70
C SER A 108 -14.63 6.10 -22.06
N CYS A 109 -15.15 6.15 -20.83
CA CYS A 109 -15.21 7.38 -20.04
C CYS A 109 -13.81 7.98 -19.80
N GLU A 110 -12.81 7.17 -19.41
CA GLU A 110 -11.44 7.65 -19.25
C GLU A 110 -10.87 8.20 -20.59
N ALA A 111 -11.12 7.53 -21.70
CA ALA A 111 -10.70 8.00 -23.02
C ALA A 111 -11.35 9.34 -23.38
N GLU A 112 -12.64 9.52 -23.08
CA GLU A 112 -13.34 10.79 -23.25
C GLU A 112 -12.73 11.89 -22.36
N MET A 113 -12.49 11.60 -21.08
CA MET A 113 -11.87 12.51 -20.12
C MET A 113 -10.55 13.09 -20.62
N VAL A 114 -9.72 12.26 -21.27
CA VAL A 114 -8.37 12.67 -21.70
C VAL A 114 -8.29 13.15 -23.13
N SER A 115 -9.36 13.00 -23.91
CA SER A 115 -9.39 13.30 -25.36
C SER A 115 -8.90 14.72 -25.67
N GLN A 116 -9.38 15.71 -24.91
CA GLN A 116 -9.05 17.13 -25.08
C GLN A 116 -7.64 17.50 -24.61
N PHE A 117 -6.96 16.62 -23.87
CA PHE A 117 -5.60 16.83 -23.39
C PHE A 117 -4.54 16.25 -24.34
N GLN A 118 -4.93 15.39 -25.29
CA GLN A 118 -4.00 14.75 -26.21
C GLN A 118 -3.48 15.68 -27.30
N ARG A 119 -4.28 16.67 -27.70
CA ARG A 119 -3.92 17.64 -28.74
C ARG A 119 -4.15 19.05 -28.22
N PRO A 120 -3.28 20.02 -28.56
CA PRO A 120 -3.57 21.42 -28.33
C PRO A 120 -4.90 21.77 -29.01
N VAL A 121 -5.84 22.32 -28.24
CA VAL A 121 -7.11 22.83 -28.76
C VAL A 121 -6.94 24.33 -28.93
N GLU A 122 -7.20 24.85 -30.13
CA GLU A 122 -7.12 26.28 -30.39
C GLU A 122 -8.08 27.05 -29.48
N GLY A 123 -7.60 28.17 -28.92
CA GLY A 123 -8.38 29.01 -28.01
C GLY A 123 -8.49 28.49 -26.56
N VAL A 124 -7.95 27.30 -26.25
CA VAL A 124 -7.96 26.76 -24.88
C VAL A 124 -6.60 26.91 -24.22
N ASN A 125 -6.54 27.70 -23.15
CA ASN A 125 -5.34 27.85 -22.33
C ASN A 125 -5.41 26.95 -21.09
N TRP A 126 -4.74 25.80 -21.17
CA TRP A 126 -4.63 24.89 -20.03
C TRP A 126 -3.75 25.49 -18.92
N ARG A 127 -4.18 25.31 -17.66
CA ARG A 127 -3.40 25.69 -16.49
C ARG A 127 -2.02 25.05 -16.56
N GLU A 128 -0.98 25.86 -16.36
CA GLU A 128 0.43 25.45 -16.42
C GLU A 128 0.87 24.87 -17.78
N GLY A 129 0.10 25.14 -18.85
CA GLY A 129 0.47 24.88 -20.23
C GLY A 129 0.18 23.45 -20.71
N VAL A 130 0.74 23.15 -21.89
CA VAL A 130 0.46 21.92 -22.66
C VAL A 130 1.64 20.94 -22.67
N VAL A 131 2.70 21.23 -21.92
CA VAL A 131 3.88 20.38 -21.86
C VAL A 131 3.57 19.14 -21.02
N LYS A 132 3.75 17.95 -21.62
CA LYS A 132 3.56 16.63 -21.01
C LYS A 132 4.65 16.30 -19.98
N SER A 133 4.66 17.05 -18.88
CA SER A 133 5.68 17.01 -17.82
C SER A 133 5.12 16.64 -16.45
N ALA A 134 3.81 16.41 -16.36
CA ALA A 134 3.12 16.10 -15.13
C ALA A 134 2.78 14.61 -15.05
N PHE A 135 2.41 14.19 -13.85
CA PHE A 135 1.94 12.85 -13.51
C PHE A 135 1.05 12.94 -12.27
N THR A 136 0.39 11.85 -11.90
CA THR A 136 -0.29 11.73 -10.61
C THR A 136 0.51 10.82 -9.70
N TYR A 137 0.55 11.09 -8.40
CA TYR A 137 1.22 10.23 -7.43
C TYR A 137 0.37 10.01 -6.19
N LEU A 138 0.55 8.84 -5.60
CA LEU A 138 -0.10 8.42 -4.37
C LEU A 138 0.98 8.19 -3.31
N LEU A 139 0.68 8.60 -2.07
CA LEU A 139 1.45 8.16 -0.90
C LEU A 139 0.65 7.09 -0.15
N LEU A 140 1.28 5.95 0.09
CA LEU A 140 0.67 4.78 0.72
C LEU A 140 1.37 4.45 2.04
N ASP A 141 0.57 3.99 2.99
CA ASP A 141 1.05 3.54 4.29
C ASP A 141 1.48 2.06 4.23
N PRO A 142 2.79 1.76 4.32
CA PRO A 142 3.31 0.38 4.27
C PRO A 142 2.83 -0.48 5.45
N ARG A 143 2.39 0.13 6.56
CA ARG A 143 1.76 -0.58 7.69
C ARG A 143 0.47 -1.26 7.27
N VAL A 144 -0.21 -0.69 6.27
CA VAL A 144 -1.48 -1.22 5.75
C VAL A 144 -1.22 -2.10 4.53
N THR A 145 -0.39 -1.67 3.58
CA THR A 145 -0.13 -2.46 2.36
C THR A 145 0.58 -3.78 2.64
N CYS A 146 1.42 -3.84 3.69
CA CYS A 146 2.19 -5.02 4.06
C CYS A 146 2.89 -5.70 2.85
N ASN A 147 3.58 -4.90 2.02
CA ASN A 147 4.12 -5.33 0.73
C ASN A 147 3.09 -6.06 -0.15
N LEU A 148 2.05 -5.31 -0.54
CA LEU A 148 0.88 -5.86 -1.22
C LEU A 148 1.20 -6.73 -2.46
N PRO A 149 2.19 -6.39 -3.30
CA PRO A 149 2.59 -7.24 -4.43
C PRO A 149 3.07 -8.64 -4.05
N ALA A 150 3.67 -8.81 -2.86
CA ALA A 150 4.12 -10.12 -2.38
C ALA A 150 3.00 -10.97 -1.75
N GLN A 151 1.83 -10.38 -1.51
CA GLN A 151 0.68 -11.08 -0.91
C GLN A 151 -0.10 -11.88 -1.96
N THR A 152 0.52 -12.93 -2.49
CA THR A 152 -0.04 -13.79 -3.57
C THR A 152 -1.30 -14.54 -3.16
N HIS A 153 -1.51 -14.74 -1.85
CA HIS A 153 -2.66 -15.44 -1.29
C HIS A 153 -3.95 -14.61 -1.29
N LEU A 154 -3.86 -13.28 -1.42
CA LEU A 154 -5.02 -12.40 -1.44
C LEU A 154 -5.69 -12.37 -2.82
N SER A 155 -7.02 -12.38 -2.82
CA SER A 155 -7.84 -12.11 -4.01
C SER A 155 -7.64 -10.67 -4.52
N GLU A 156 -7.98 -10.40 -5.77
CA GLU A 156 -7.90 -9.04 -6.34
C GLU A 156 -8.74 -8.05 -5.54
N LYS A 157 -9.92 -8.47 -5.07
CA LYS A 157 -10.78 -7.66 -4.19
C LYS A 157 -10.10 -7.30 -2.87
N GLU A 158 -9.48 -8.27 -2.20
CA GLU A 158 -8.78 -8.02 -0.94
C GLU A 158 -7.56 -7.12 -1.15
N LYS A 159 -6.85 -7.30 -2.27
CA LYS A 159 -5.78 -6.39 -2.67
C LYS A 159 -6.31 -4.97 -2.88
N PHE A 160 -7.47 -4.82 -3.53
CA PHE A 160 -8.06 -3.51 -3.79
C PHE A 160 -8.50 -2.80 -2.51
N ARG A 161 -9.14 -3.52 -1.59
CA ARG A 161 -9.47 -3.01 -0.25
C ARG A 161 -8.24 -2.55 0.52
N THR A 162 -7.18 -3.37 0.50
CA THR A 162 -5.93 -3.07 1.20
C THR A 162 -5.23 -1.86 0.58
N PHE A 163 -5.17 -1.81 -0.75
CA PHE A 163 -4.62 -0.69 -1.50
C PHE A 163 -5.35 0.61 -1.17
N VAL A 164 -6.67 0.68 -1.34
CA VAL A 164 -7.47 1.89 -1.08
C VAL A 164 -7.31 2.37 0.36
N SER A 165 -7.33 1.44 1.33
CA SER A 165 -7.20 1.77 2.75
C SER A 165 -5.81 2.30 3.12
N SER A 166 -4.79 1.98 2.33
CA SER A 166 -3.43 2.45 2.55
C SER A 166 -3.14 3.84 1.97
N VAL A 167 -3.96 4.31 1.01
CA VAL A 167 -3.77 5.61 0.36
C VAL A 167 -4.12 6.72 1.34
N PHE A 168 -3.13 7.52 1.75
CA PHE A 168 -3.35 8.66 2.63
C PHE A 168 -3.16 10.01 1.94
N TYR A 169 -2.64 10.03 0.71
CA TYR A 169 -2.47 11.26 -0.07
C TYR A 169 -2.50 10.96 -1.57
N ILE A 170 -3.15 11.84 -2.35
CA ILE A 170 -3.14 11.84 -3.81
C ILE A 170 -2.71 13.22 -4.28
N GLY A 171 -1.86 13.33 -5.29
CA GLY A 171 -1.50 14.64 -5.83
C GLY A 171 -0.99 14.63 -7.27
N LYS A 172 -1.06 15.79 -7.92
CA LYS A 172 -0.33 16.07 -9.16
C LYS A 172 1.15 16.33 -8.87
N GLY A 173 2.02 15.57 -9.54
CA GLY A 173 3.46 15.67 -9.49
C GLY A 173 4.05 16.36 -10.72
N GLN A 174 5.19 17.03 -10.53
CA GLN A 174 6.11 17.49 -11.58
C GLN A 174 7.53 17.39 -11.02
N ARG A 175 8.49 16.88 -11.80
CA ARG A 175 9.89 16.72 -11.36
C ARG A 175 9.98 16.03 -9.98
N SER A 176 10.69 16.61 -9.02
CA SER A 176 10.92 16.08 -7.66
C SER A 176 9.78 16.32 -6.67
N ARG A 177 8.60 16.78 -7.12
CA ARG A 177 7.48 17.16 -6.23
C ARG A 177 7.08 16.10 -5.19
N PRO A 178 7.04 14.78 -5.50
CA PRO A 178 6.70 13.76 -4.49
C PRO A 178 7.65 13.77 -3.29
N TYR A 179 8.94 14.00 -3.51
CA TYR A 179 9.94 14.11 -2.46
C TYR A 179 9.78 15.37 -1.60
N SER A 180 9.12 16.41 -2.10
CA SER A 180 8.92 17.66 -1.36
C SER A 180 8.18 17.43 -0.03
N HIS A 181 7.23 16.50 0.03
CA HIS A 181 6.51 16.19 1.26
C HIS A 181 7.38 15.41 2.25
N LEU A 182 8.27 14.56 1.72
CA LEU A 182 9.20 13.80 2.53
C LEU A 182 10.28 14.73 3.11
N TYR A 183 10.83 15.66 2.32
CA TYR A 183 11.74 16.70 2.84
C TYR A 183 11.06 17.64 3.85
N GLU A 184 9.79 17.99 3.64
CA GLU A 184 9.00 18.77 4.62
C GLU A 184 8.91 18.02 5.96
N ALA A 185 8.68 16.71 5.92
CA ALA A 185 8.63 15.86 7.10
C ALA A 185 9.99 15.72 7.79
N LEU A 186 11.07 15.55 7.02
CA LEU A 186 12.43 15.48 7.56
C LEU A 186 12.79 16.77 8.30
N ARG A 187 12.59 17.93 7.68
CA ARG A 187 12.87 19.24 8.31
C ARG A 187 12.00 19.52 9.53
N ALA A 188 10.78 18.99 9.57
CA ALA A 188 9.88 19.12 10.71
C ALA A 188 10.34 18.26 11.91
N THR A 189 11.07 17.16 11.69
CA THR A 189 11.68 16.40 12.81
C THR A 189 12.78 17.20 13.51
N GLU A 190 13.49 18.06 12.77
CA GLU A 190 14.54 18.93 13.29
C GLU A 190 13.97 20.16 14.03
N ASN A 191 12.80 20.65 13.60
CA ASN A 191 12.17 21.86 14.13
C ASN A 191 10.88 21.57 14.91
N LYS A 192 11.01 21.26 16.20
CA LYS A 192 9.90 20.87 17.10
C LYS A 192 8.90 21.99 17.46
N HIS A 193 9.06 23.20 16.92
CA HIS A 193 8.30 24.38 17.34
C HIS A 193 6.99 24.62 16.58
N LYS A 194 6.64 23.78 15.60
CA LYS A 194 5.39 23.92 14.83
C LYS A 194 4.69 22.57 14.66
N GLU A 195 3.40 22.53 14.99
CA GLU A 195 2.56 21.37 14.74
C GLU A 195 2.56 21.02 13.25
N PRO A 196 2.96 19.79 12.88
CA PRO A 196 3.02 19.37 11.48
C PRO A 196 1.61 19.25 10.90
N VAL A 197 1.47 19.60 9.61
CA VAL A 197 0.22 19.36 8.88
C VAL A 197 -0.06 17.84 8.78
N LYS A 198 -1.34 17.45 8.67
CA LYS A 198 -1.79 16.03 8.69
C LYS A 198 -0.91 15.08 7.85
N LYS A 199 -0.57 15.48 6.62
CA LYS A 199 0.27 14.68 5.71
C LYS A 199 1.69 14.45 6.26
N VAL A 200 2.30 15.48 6.86
CA VAL A 200 3.67 15.41 7.42
C VAL A 200 3.66 14.54 8.67
N LYS A 201 2.63 14.70 9.51
CA LYS A 201 2.44 13.86 10.69
C LYS A 201 2.32 12.39 10.32
N GLN A 202 1.51 12.05 9.31
CA GLN A 202 1.38 10.67 8.82
C GLN A 202 2.73 10.09 8.35
N ILE A 203 3.52 10.87 7.59
CA ILE A 203 4.84 10.45 7.12
C ILE A 203 5.79 10.17 8.30
N GLN A 204 5.81 11.06 9.31
CA GLN A 204 6.62 10.89 10.51
C GLN A 204 6.21 9.63 11.30
N GLU A 205 4.91 9.41 11.49
CA GLU A 205 4.41 8.20 12.19
C GLU A 205 4.78 6.90 11.46
N ILE A 206 4.79 6.90 10.12
CA ILE A 206 5.27 5.76 9.33
C ILE A 206 6.76 5.53 9.59
N TRP A 207 7.58 6.58 9.53
CA TRP A 207 9.02 6.49 9.78
C TRP A 207 9.36 6.06 11.20
N GLU A 208 8.64 6.57 12.21
CA GLU A 208 8.78 6.20 13.61
C GLU A 208 8.43 4.73 13.86
N SER A 209 7.54 4.15 13.05
CA SER A 209 7.24 2.71 13.07
C SER A 209 8.36 1.84 12.46
N GLY A 210 9.41 2.46 11.92
CA GLY A 210 10.56 1.79 11.31
C GLY A 210 10.38 1.41 9.83
N MET A 211 9.33 1.92 9.17
CA MET A 211 9.06 1.69 7.75
C MET A 211 9.19 2.97 6.93
N GLY A 212 9.34 2.85 5.61
CA GLY A 212 9.45 3.98 4.69
C GLY A 212 8.16 4.19 3.91
N VAL A 213 7.79 5.43 3.63
CA VAL A 213 6.57 5.76 2.88
C VAL A 213 6.66 5.22 1.46
N VAL A 214 5.59 4.62 0.94
CA VAL A 214 5.54 4.20 -0.46
C VAL A 214 5.05 5.38 -1.31
N SER A 215 5.85 5.77 -2.32
CA SER A 215 5.48 6.81 -3.29
C SER A 215 5.25 6.18 -4.66
N LEU A 216 3.99 6.01 -5.04
CA LEU A 216 3.59 5.40 -6.31
C LEU A 216 3.33 6.50 -7.35
N HIS A 217 4.09 6.51 -8.45
CA HIS A 217 3.88 7.43 -9.56
C HIS A 217 3.06 6.73 -10.66
N ILE A 218 1.97 7.36 -11.10
CA ILE A 218 1.03 6.81 -12.08
C ILE A 218 0.65 7.87 -13.12
N PHE A 219 0.11 7.43 -14.25
CA PHE A 219 -0.35 8.30 -15.34
C PHE A 219 0.72 9.32 -15.76
N LEU A 220 1.90 8.81 -16.12
CA LEU A 220 3.09 9.59 -16.47
C LEU A 220 2.92 10.32 -17.82
N SER A 221 3.73 11.35 -18.04
CA SER A 221 3.84 12.05 -19.32
C SER A 221 2.52 12.68 -19.79
N VAL A 222 1.80 13.30 -18.86
CA VAL A 222 0.55 14.02 -19.12
C VAL A 222 0.72 15.52 -18.94
N ILE A 223 -0.21 16.31 -19.47
CA ILE A 223 -0.24 17.75 -19.20
C ILE A 223 -0.73 18.00 -17.77
N PRO A 224 -0.41 19.15 -17.15
CA PRO A 224 -0.86 19.46 -15.79
C PRO A 224 -2.38 19.39 -15.59
N ALA A 225 -3.17 19.89 -16.55
CA ALA A 225 -4.64 19.85 -16.48
C ALA A 225 -5.20 18.42 -16.42
N GLU A 226 -4.60 17.47 -17.14
CA GLU A 226 -4.96 16.05 -17.07
C GLU A 226 -4.62 15.47 -15.70
N ALA A 227 -3.41 15.73 -15.19
CA ALA A 227 -2.99 15.24 -13.88
C ALA A 227 -3.88 15.78 -12.74
N TYR A 228 -4.28 17.05 -12.80
CA TYR A 228 -5.24 17.63 -11.86
C TYR A 228 -6.62 16.96 -11.94
N THR A 229 -7.10 16.69 -13.15
CA THR A 229 -8.39 16.03 -13.37
C THR A 229 -8.39 14.62 -12.79
N ARG A 230 -7.31 13.84 -13.02
CA ARG A 230 -7.14 12.49 -12.46
C ARG A 230 -7.03 12.52 -10.93
N GLU A 231 -6.27 13.47 -10.37
CA GLU A 231 -6.20 13.71 -8.92
C GLU A 231 -7.59 13.99 -8.34
N ALA A 232 -8.36 14.89 -8.96
CA ALA A 232 -9.69 15.27 -8.50
C ALA A 232 -10.65 14.06 -8.46
N ALA A 233 -10.67 13.27 -9.54
CA ALA A 233 -11.51 12.07 -9.64
C ALA A 233 -11.20 11.05 -8.53
N MET A 234 -9.92 10.73 -8.29
CA MET A 234 -9.54 9.79 -7.24
C MET A 234 -9.80 10.34 -5.83
N ILE A 235 -9.61 11.64 -5.59
CA ILE A 235 -9.96 12.29 -4.31
C ILE A 235 -11.48 12.25 -4.07
N ASP A 236 -12.30 12.43 -5.10
CA ASP A 236 -13.76 12.39 -4.96
C ASP A 236 -14.28 10.96 -4.71
N ALA A 237 -13.63 9.93 -5.27
CA ALA A 237 -13.93 8.54 -5.00
C ALA A 237 -13.58 8.11 -3.56
N ILE A 238 -12.34 8.39 -3.10
CA ILE A 238 -11.92 8.09 -1.72
C ILE A 238 -12.65 8.99 -0.72
N GLY A 239 -12.89 10.25 -1.07
CA GLY A 239 -13.43 11.25 -0.17
C GLY A 239 -12.34 11.92 0.69
N LEU A 240 -12.34 13.26 0.69
CA LEU A 240 -11.35 14.09 1.36
C LEU A 240 -11.15 13.78 2.85
N LYS A 241 -12.18 13.28 3.54
CA LYS A 241 -12.11 12.95 4.97
C LYS A 241 -11.19 11.76 5.27
N ASN A 242 -10.97 10.87 4.30
CA ASN A 242 -10.12 9.69 4.43
C ASN A 242 -8.69 9.96 3.92
N LEU A 243 -8.40 11.19 3.48
CA LEU A 243 -7.09 11.60 2.97
C LEU A 243 -6.49 12.71 3.85
N THR A 244 -5.18 12.86 3.74
CA THR A 244 -4.43 13.98 4.34
C THR A 244 -4.41 15.22 3.45
N ASN A 245 -4.96 15.13 2.23
CA ASN A 245 -5.25 16.26 1.34
C ASN A 245 -6.05 17.34 2.07
N ILE A 246 -5.71 18.60 1.82
CA ILE A 246 -6.40 19.76 2.44
C ILE A 246 -7.55 20.25 1.57
N ARG A 247 -7.45 20.06 0.26
CA ARG A 247 -8.41 20.57 -0.73
C ARG A 247 -8.80 19.44 -1.68
N ARG A 248 -9.98 19.59 -2.28
CA ARG A 248 -10.39 18.80 -3.45
C ARG A 248 -9.57 19.23 -4.67
N GLY A 249 -9.52 18.35 -5.66
CA GLY A 249 -8.88 18.64 -6.94
C GLY A 249 -9.76 19.46 -7.88
N ASP A 250 -9.15 19.94 -8.96
CA ASP A 250 -9.79 20.73 -10.01
C ASP A 250 -10.05 19.84 -11.24
N TYR A 251 -11.24 19.95 -11.84
CA TYR A 251 -11.61 19.27 -13.09
C TYR A 251 -11.43 20.19 -14.29
N TYR A 252 -10.86 19.67 -15.39
CA TYR A 252 -10.66 20.39 -16.63
C TYR A 252 -11.27 19.65 -17.82
N GLY A 253 -11.47 20.36 -18.94
CA GLY A 253 -12.08 19.79 -20.14
C GLY A 253 -13.51 19.31 -19.92
N ILE A 254 -13.92 18.29 -20.67
CA ILE A 254 -15.27 17.72 -20.62
C ILE A 254 -15.64 17.19 -19.22
N SER A 255 -14.65 16.72 -18.45
CA SER A 255 -14.88 16.23 -17.09
C SER A 255 -15.40 17.31 -16.13
N SER A 256 -15.19 18.59 -16.44
CA SER A 256 -15.72 19.73 -15.68
C SER A 256 -17.24 19.88 -15.79
N THR A 257 -17.87 19.25 -16.78
CA THR A 257 -19.34 19.24 -16.95
C THR A 257 -19.98 17.92 -16.52
N TRP A 258 -19.19 16.89 -16.22
CA TRP A 258 -19.70 15.62 -15.72
C TRP A 258 -20.38 15.77 -14.37
N ASP A 259 -21.39 14.93 -14.15
CA ASP A 259 -22.04 14.84 -12.85
C ASP A 259 -21.12 14.18 -11.80
N PRO A 260 -21.40 14.39 -10.50
CA PRO A 260 -20.57 13.82 -9.44
C PRO A 260 -20.49 12.29 -9.43
N CYS A 261 -21.53 11.58 -9.88
CA CYS A 261 -21.52 10.12 -9.94
C CYS A 261 -20.50 9.65 -10.98
N GLN A 262 -20.56 10.17 -12.21
CA GLN A 262 -19.62 9.80 -13.28
C GLN A 262 -18.16 10.08 -12.88
N ARG A 263 -17.89 11.22 -12.25
CA ARG A 263 -16.55 11.56 -11.74
C ARG A 263 -16.03 10.55 -10.73
N ARG A 264 -16.87 10.13 -9.78
CA ARG A 264 -16.52 9.15 -8.75
C ARG A 264 -16.35 7.75 -9.35
N ARG A 265 -17.19 7.35 -10.31
CA ARG A 265 -17.03 6.09 -11.08
C ARG A 265 -15.66 6.03 -11.76
N VAL A 266 -15.28 7.09 -12.49
CA VAL A 266 -13.96 7.17 -13.13
C VAL A 266 -12.85 7.22 -12.08
N GLY A 267 -13.02 7.95 -10.98
CA GLY A 267 -12.09 7.95 -9.86
C GLY A 267 -11.81 6.57 -9.29
N THR A 268 -12.85 5.77 -9.05
CA THR A 268 -12.76 4.37 -8.60
C THR A 268 -11.98 3.52 -9.60
N PHE A 269 -12.26 3.66 -10.89
CA PHE A 269 -11.54 2.94 -11.93
C PHE A 269 -10.04 3.31 -11.97
N LEU A 270 -9.71 4.60 -11.83
CA LEU A 270 -8.33 5.07 -11.78
C LEU A 270 -7.58 4.50 -10.56
N LEU A 271 -8.26 4.34 -9.42
CA LEU A 271 -7.69 3.67 -8.24
C LEU A 271 -7.42 2.19 -8.50
N LEU A 272 -8.32 1.48 -9.18
CA LEU A 272 -8.12 0.09 -9.57
C LEU A 272 -6.90 -0.04 -10.49
N LYS A 273 -6.78 0.85 -11.49
CA LYS A 273 -5.58 0.92 -12.35
C LYS A 273 -4.32 1.22 -11.54
N ALA A 274 -4.38 2.14 -10.58
CA ALA A 274 -3.25 2.47 -9.71
C ALA A 274 -2.80 1.27 -8.86
N MET A 275 -3.74 0.51 -8.29
CA MET A 275 -3.43 -0.74 -7.60
C MET A 275 -2.72 -1.72 -8.54
N ARG A 276 -3.29 -1.95 -9.72
CA ARG A 276 -2.70 -2.87 -10.71
C ARG A 276 -1.27 -2.41 -11.07
N ILE A 277 -1.01 -1.12 -11.25
CA ILE A 277 0.35 -0.59 -11.46
C ILE A 277 1.26 -0.94 -10.29
N LEU A 278 0.86 -0.71 -9.04
CA LEU A 278 1.65 -1.08 -7.86
C LEU A 278 1.99 -2.58 -7.83
N LEU A 279 1.01 -3.44 -8.15
CA LEU A 279 1.21 -4.89 -8.18
C LEU A 279 2.24 -5.32 -9.23
N HIS A 280 2.34 -4.62 -10.36
CA HIS A 280 3.30 -4.92 -11.42
C HIS A 280 4.68 -4.29 -11.16
N GLU A 281 4.73 -3.05 -10.64
CA GLU A 281 5.98 -2.34 -10.38
C GLU A 281 6.69 -2.78 -9.09
N GLY A 282 5.94 -3.37 -8.15
CA GLY A 282 6.40 -3.68 -6.81
C GLY A 282 6.30 -2.50 -5.85
N GLU A 283 6.36 -2.79 -4.55
CA GLU A 283 6.33 -1.79 -3.49
C GLU A 283 7.75 -1.35 -3.13
N ARG A 284 8.01 -0.03 -3.12
CA ARG A 284 9.30 0.55 -2.73
C ARG A 284 9.08 1.61 -1.66
N GLN A 285 9.69 1.40 -0.50
CA GLN A 285 9.60 2.29 0.64
C GLN A 285 10.69 3.37 0.59
N LEU A 286 10.34 4.58 1.01
CA LEU A 286 11.24 5.73 1.13
C LEU A 286 11.44 6.07 2.62
N TRP A 287 12.62 5.77 3.12
CA TRP A 287 13.06 6.08 4.48
C TRP A 287 13.71 7.48 4.52
N PRO A 288 13.83 8.09 5.72
CA PRO A 288 14.55 9.36 5.90
C PRO A 288 15.97 9.32 5.31
N ALA A 289 16.65 8.19 5.39
CA ALA A 289 18.01 8.01 4.88
C ALA A 289 18.13 7.96 3.34
N ASN A 290 17.01 7.90 2.61
CA ASN A 290 17.01 7.91 1.14
C ASN A 290 16.77 9.30 0.54
N LEU A 291 16.61 10.33 1.38
CA LEU A 291 16.24 11.68 1.00
C LEU A 291 17.46 12.61 0.99
#